data_AF-A0A8F4FUW4-F1
#
_entry.id   AF-A0A8F4FUW4-F1
#
_cell.length_a   1.000
_cell.length_b   1.000
_cell.length_c   1.000
_cell.angle_alpha   90.00
_cell.angle_beta   90.00
_cell.angle_gamma   90.00
#
_symmetry.space_group_name_H-M   'P 1'
#
loop_
_entity.id
_entity.type
_entity.pdbx_description
1 polymer ?
#
loop_
_entity_poly.entity_id
_entity_poly.type
_entity_poly.pdbx_seq_one_letter_code
_entity_poly.pdbx_strand_id
1 'polypeptide(L)' 'MDEFVLMVHPLVLGEGRRFFEDAPLTRLELLDEVTTATGVLVATYRVLADG' A
#
# COMPACT_ATOMS: atom_id res chain seq x y z
N MET A 1 2.51 -15.03 9.17
CA MET A 1 1.64 -13.85 8.98
C MET A 1 2.34 -13.03 7.93
N ASP A 2 1.70 -12.82 6.79
CA ASP A 2 2.29 -12.09 5.67
C ASP A 2 1.85 -10.63 5.74
N GLU A 3 2.81 -9.71 5.77
CA GLU A 3 2.61 -8.27 5.81
C GLU A 3 3.09 -7.62 4.50
N PHE A 4 2.40 -6.55 4.09
CA PHE A 4 2.75 -5.75 2.93
C PHE A 4 3.19 -4.36 3.36
N VAL A 5 4.38 -3.94 2.95
CA VAL A 5 4.84 -2.55 3.10
C VAL A 5 4.66 -1.81 1.78
N LEU A 6 3.79 -0.80 1.77
CA LEU A 6 3.50 0.05 0.62
C LEU A 6 4.09 1.45 0.82
N MET A 7 4.78 1.94 -0.19
CA MET A 7 5.33 3.30 -0.22
C MET A 7 4.56 4.16 -1.22
N VAL A 8 3.95 5.24 -0.75
CA VAL A 8 3.24 6.20 -1.59
C VAL A 8 4.09 7.46 -1.71
N HIS A 9 4.58 7.71 -2.92
CA HIS A 9 5.35 8.90 -3.25
C HIS A 9 4.39 10.09 -3.49
N PRO A 10 4.73 11.31 -3.03
CA PRO A 10 3.89 12.50 -3.22
C PRO A 10 4.03 13.07 -4.65
N LEU A 11 3.66 12.26 -5.64
CA LEU A 11 3.75 12.59 -7.07
C LEU A 11 2.56 12.01 -7.83
N VAL A 12 1.98 12.82 -8.73
CA VAL A 12 1.01 12.36 -9.71
C VAL A 12 1.75 11.99 -10.99
N LEU A 13 1.72 10.70 -11.34
CA LEU A 13 2.26 10.21 -12.60
C LEU A 13 1.20 10.33 -13.70
N GLY A 14 1.59 10.83 -14.88
CA GLY A 14 0.70 10.85 -16.06
C GLY A 14 0.52 9.46 -16.69
N GLU A 15 1.60 8.69 -16.75
CA GLU A 15 1.64 7.30 -17.24
C GLU A 15 2.56 6.46 -16.34
N GLY A 16 2.31 5.15 -16.26
CA GLY A 16 3.12 4.26 -15.43
C GLY A 16 2.64 2.81 -15.47
N ARG A 17 3.41 1.92 -14.83
CA ARG A 17 3.01 0.53 -14.64
C ARG A 17 2.06 0.43 -13.45
N ARG A 18 0.99 -0.34 -13.60
CA ARG A 18 0.08 -0.64 -12.49
C ARG A 18 0.78 -1.60 -11.54
N PHE A 19 0.75 -1.29 -10.25
CA PHE A 19 1.32 -2.16 -9.23
C PHE A 19 0.45 -3.41 -9.00
N PHE A 20 -0.87 -3.26 -9.18
CA PHE A 20 -1.84 -4.35 -9.14
C PHE A 20 -2.59 -4.40 -10.47
N GLU A 21 -2.34 -5.46 -11.23
CA GLU A 21 -3.03 -5.79 -12.49
C GLU A 21 -3.64 -7.18 -12.30
N ASP A 22 -4.93 -7.33 -12.63
CA ASP A 22 -5.72 -8.57 -12.47
C ASP A 22 -5.75 -9.19 -11.06
N ALA A 23 -5.44 -8.43 -10.02
CA ALA A 23 -5.56 -8.87 -8.64
C ALA A 23 -7.03 -8.88 -8.15
N PRO A 24 -7.46 -9.88 -7.36
CA PRO A 24 -8.78 -9.87 -6.73
C PRO A 24 -8.90 -8.73 -5.73
N LEU A 25 -10.11 -8.18 -5.58
CA LEU A 25 -10.37 -7.19 -4.54
C LEU A 25 -10.15 -7.82 -3.17
N THR A 26 -9.17 -7.31 -2.44
CA THR A 26 -8.75 -7.84 -1.13
C THR A 26 -8.90 -6.74 -0.09
N ARG A 27 -9.52 -7.05 1.05
CA ARG A 27 -9.55 -6.12 2.20
C ARG A 27 -8.21 -6.15 2.92
N LEU A 28 -7.67 -4.98 3.19
CA LEU A 28 -6.43 -4.81 3.94
C LEU A 28 -6.73 -4.06 5.24
N GLU A 29 -6.03 -4.44 6.30
CA GLU A 29 -6.00 -3.73 7.57
C GLU A 29 -4.66 -3.00 7.68
N LEU A 30 -4.71 -1.69 7.94
CA LEU A 30 -3.53 -0.88 8.22
C LEU A 30 -3.03 -1.19 9.63
N LEU A 31 -1.78 -1.65 9.74
CA LEU A 31 -1.15 -2.00 10.99
C LEU A 31 -0.26 -0.88 11.54
N ASP A 32 0.44 -0.18 10.66
CA ASP A 32 1.35 0.91 11.02
C ASP A 32 1.52 1.88 9.84
N GLU A 33 1.85 3.13 10.15
CA GLU A 33 2.22 4.13 9.15
C GLU A 33 3.25 5.14 9.67
N VAL A 34 4.17 5.53 8.78
CA VAL A 34 5.09 6.64 9.01
C VAL A 34 5.19 7.50 7.76
N THR A 35 5.14 8.81 7.93
CA THR A 35 5.48 9.77 6.86
C THR A 35 6.92 10.21 7.04
N THR A 36 7.73 10.03 6.00
CA THR A 36 9.13 10.47 6.02
C THR A 36 9.25 12.00 5.92
N ALA A 37 10.42 12.54 6.24
CA ALA A 37 10.69 13.98 6.06
C ALA A 37 10.57 14.45 4.59
N THR A 38 10.65 13.53 3.62
CA THR A 38 10.45 13.82 2.19
C THR A 38 8.99 13.70 1.74
N GLY A 39 8.07 13.40 2.66
CA GLY A 39 6.64 13.27 2.39
C GLY A 39 6.21 11.93 1.79
N VAL A 40 7.08 10.91 1.81
CA VAL A 40 6.70 9.54 1.41
C VAL A 40 5.94 8.91 2.57
N LEU A 41 4.75 8.37 2.28
CA LEU A 41 4.01 7.53 3.24
C LEU A 41 4.53 6.10 3.13
N VAL A 42 4.96 5.52 4.24
CA VAL A 42 5.29 4.11 4.37
C VAL A 42 4.22 3.48 5.26
N ALA A 43 3.43 2.56 4.71
CA ALA A 43 2.31 1.94 5.40
C ALA A 43 2.44 0.42 5.38
N THR A 44 2.26 -0.21 6.54
CA THR A 44 2.30 -1.67 6.73
C THR A 44 0.89 -2.20 6.84
N TYR A 45 0.54 -3.16 5.98
CA TYR A 45 -0.78 -3.78 5.92
C TYR A 45 -0.71 -5.27 6.14
N ARG A 46 -1.82 -5.85 6.61
CA ARG A 46 -2.10 -7.29 6.47
C ARG A 46 -3.38 -7.53 5.69
N VAL A 47 -3.54 -8.72 5.15
CA VAL A 47 -4.83 -9.17 4.61
C VAL A 47 -5.81 -9.31 5.77
N LEU A 48 -6.96 -8.65 5.64
CA LEU A 48 -8.09 -8.87 6.53
C LEU A 48 -8.77 -10.15 6.07
N ALA A 49 -8.71 -11.20 6.88
CA ALA A 49 -9.44 -12.43 6.60
C ALA A 49 -10.95 -12.12 6.60
N ASP A 50 -11.64 -12.47 5.51
CA ASP A 50 -13.09 -12.46 5.49
C ASP A 50 -13.58 -13.59 6.41
N GLY A 51 -14.27 -13.23 7.49
CA GLY A 51 -14.94 -14.18 8.39
C GLY A 51 -16.27 -14.68 7.85
#